data_AF-A0A418NM17-F1
#
_entry.id   AF-A0A418NM17-F1
#
_cell.length_a   1.000
_cell.length_b   1.000
_cell.length_c   1.000
_cell.angle_alpha   90.00
_cell.angle_beta   90.00
_cell.angle_gamma   90.00
#
_symmetry.space_group_name_H-M   'P 1'
#
loop_
_entity.id
_entity.type
_entity.pdbx_description
1 polymer ?
#
loop_
_entity_poly.entity_id
_entity_poly.type
_entity_poly.pdbx_seq_one_letter_code
_entity_poly.pdbx_strand_id
1 'polypeptide(L)'
;MSDEKDLPPKMRPSAQAAPAKPKPRPQDPVEQEFWNRCQDGNLYFQQCEGCGSFRHLPRYMCARCGSPEWSWERSTGNGTLFSWTVTHQALHPAFAGEIPFIAAVVELEEGVRMATRLVDCALDELELDLPVTLDFEPISEDFRLPVFRPVAIARAEG
;
A
#
# COMPACT_ATOMS: atom_id res chain seq x y z
N MET A 1 0.14 29.62 -36.23
CA MET A 1 -0.05 28.57 -35.21
C MET A 1 1.30 27.93 -35.03
N SER A 2 1.96 28.15 -33.90
CA SER A 2 3.33 27.67 -33.66
C SER A 2 3.35 26.15 -33.63
N ASP A 3 4.28 25.54 -34.34
CA ASP A 3 4.46 24.08 -34.36
C ASP A 3 4.98 23.62 -32.98
N GLU A 4 4.47 22.50 -32.45
CA GLU A 4 4.83 22.00 -31.10
C GLU A 4 6.34 21.75 -30.93
N LYS A 5 7.03 21.48 -32.05
CA LYS A 5 8.49 21.29 -32.10
C LYS A 5 9.28 22.56 -31.79
N ASP A 6 8.66 23.73 -31.90
CA ASP A 6 9.31 25.02 -31.64
C ASP A 6 9.26 25.42 -30.15
N LEU A 7 8.51 24.68 -29.32
CA LEU A 7 8.49 24.89 -27.88
C LEU A 7 9.73 24.25 -27.23
N PRO A 8 10.37 24.92 -26.24
CA PRO A 8 11.35 24.30 -25.36
C PRO A 8 10.86 22.96 -24.80
N PRO A 9 11.72 21.94 -24.62
CA PRO A 9 11.30 20.59 -24.21
C PRO A 9 10.38 20.55 -22.98
N LYS A 10 10.61 21.43 -22.01
CA LYS A 10 9.82 21.58 -20.78
C LYS A 10 8.40 22.16 -20.98
N MET A 11 8.09 22.67 -22.17
CA MET A 11 6.80 23.27 -22.53
C MET A 11 6.03 22.44 -23.57
N ARG A 12 6.57 21.30 -24.00
CA ARG A 12 5.89 20.39 -24.94
C ARG A 12 4.94 19.47 -24.15
N PRO A 13 3.63 19.45 -24.48
CA PRO A 13 2.66 18.57 -23.83
C PRO A 13 3.03 17.08 -23.95
N SER A 14 3.63 16.69 -25.08
CA SER A 14 4.10 15.33 -25.35
C SER A 14 5.37 14.92 -24.60
N ALA A 15 6.08 15.85 -23.95
CA ALA A 15 7.37 15.61 -23.29
C ALA A 15 7.27 15.39 -21.78
N GLN A 16 6.07 15.41 -21.19
CA GLN A 16 5.84 15.19 -19.77
C GLN A 16 4.87 14.03 -19.53
N ALA A 17 5.23 12.84 -20.02
CA ALA A 17 4.69 11.63 -19.43
C ALA A 17 5.19 11.58 -17.97
N ALA A 18 4.27 11.42 -17.01
CA ALA A 18 4.65 11.24 -15.62
C ALA A 18 5.58 10.01 -15.53
N PRO A 19 6.70 10.10 -14.78
CA PRO A 19 7.58 8.94 -14.61
C PRO A 19 6.82 7.80 -13.92
N ALA A 20 7.26 6.57 -14.14
CA ALA A 20 6.70 5.42 -13.44
C ALA A 20 6.80 5.61 -11.91
N LYS A 21 5.84 5.03 -11.18
CA LYS A 21 5.87 5.01 -9.72
C LYS A 21 7.13 4.28 -9.23
N PRO A 22 7.81 4.79 -8.19
CA PRO A 22 9.00 4.13 -7.66
C PRO A 22 8.64 2.78 -7.04
N LYS A 23 9.42 1.75 -7.35
CA LYS A 23 9.35 0.44 -6.69
C LYS A 23 10.10 0.47 -5.35
N PRO A 24 9.65 -0.28 -4.33
CA PRO A 24 10.46 -0.60 -3.16
C PRO A 24 11.83 -1.15 -3.56
N ARG A 25 12.87 -0.77 -2.82
CA ARG A 25 14.27 -1.22 -3.03
C ARG A 25 14.84 -1.81 -1.73
N PRO A 26 14.30 -2.96 -1.28
CA PRO A 26 14.76 -3.61 -0.06
C PRO A 26 16.25 -3.94 -0.19
N GLN A 27 17.00 -3.72 0.90
CA GLN A 27 18.42 -4.09 0.98
C GLN A 27 18.61 -5.38 1.81
N ASP A 28 17.59 -5.78 2.56
CA ASP A 28 17.61 -6.97 3.41
C ASP A 28 16.80 -8.12 2.76
N PRO A 29 17.30 -9.37 2.76
CA PRO A 29 16.61 -10.52 2.16
C PRO A 29 15.21 -10.80 2.74
N VAL A 30 15.00 -10.59 4.05
CA VAL A 30 13.69 -10.82 4.69
C VAL A 30 12.69 -9.74 4.28
N GLU A 31 13.14 -8.50 4.06
CA GLU A 31 12.31 -7.46 3.45
C GLU A 31 12.01 -7.74 1.98
N GLN A 32 13.00 -8.22 1.22
CA GLN A 32 12.82 -8.61 -0.18
C GLN A 32 11.79 -9.72 -0.34
N GLU A 33 11.81 -10.72 0.54
CA GLU A 33 10.85 -11.82 0.52
C GLU A 33 9.40 -11.35 0.75
N PHE A 34 9.18 -10.35 1.62
CA PHE A 34 7.86 -9.74 1.80
C PHE A 34 7.32 -9.15 0.48
N TRP A 35 8.17 -8.38 -0.23
CA TRP A 35 7.77 -7.79 -1.49
C TRP A 35 7.59 -8.83 -2.60
N ASN A 36 8.42 -9.87 -2.65
CA ASN A 36 8.25 -10.98 -3.60
C ASN A 36 6.90 -11.68 -3.42
N ARG A 37 6.51 -11.92 -2.17
CA ARG A 37 5.23 -12.55 -1.83
C ARG A 37 4.03 -11.70 -2.25
N CYS A 38 4.13 -10.38 -2.17
CA CYS A 38 3.07 -9.49 -2.65
C CYS A 38 2.78 -9.65 -4.16
N GLN A 39 3.71 -10.19 -4.95
CA GLN A 39 3.57 -10.24 -6.41
C GLN A 39 2.56 -11.30 -6.89
N ASP A 40 2.19 -12.25 -6.04
CA ASP A 40 1.13 -13.24 -6.32
C ASP A 40 -0.29 -12.71 -6.04
N GLY A 41 -0.41 -11.45 -5.60
CA GLY A 41 -1.70 -10.84 -5.24
C GLY A 41 -2.19 -11.21 -3.84
N ASN A 42 -1.31 -11.68 -2.96
CA ASN A 42 -1.62 -11.95 -1.56
C ASN A 42 -0.69 -11.20 -0.62
N LEU A 43 -1.18 -10.92 0.58
CA LEU A 43 -0.40 -10.34 1.65
C LEU A 43 0.01 -11.44 2.65
N TYR A 44 1.23 -11.37 3.14
CA TYR A 44 1.77 -12.33 4.09
C TYR A 44 2.47 -11.60 5.23
N PHE A 45 2.40 -12.18 6.42
CA PHE A 45 3.12 -11.70 7.59
C PHE A 45 3.88 -12.84 8.24
N GLN A 46 4.97 -12.50 8.92
CA GLN A 46 5.68 -13.50 9.70
C GLN A 46 4.89 -13.79 10.98
N GLN A 47 4.58 -15.06 11.23
CA GLN A 47 4.06 -15.53 12.50
C GLN A 47 5.19 -16.19 13.29
N CYS A 48 5.38 -15.82 14.55
CA CYS A 48 6.38 -16.45 15.40
C CYS A 48 5.93 -17.87 15.79
N GLU A 49 6.76 -18.88 15.54
CA GLU A 49 6.45 -20.27 15.90
C GLU A 49 6.50 -20.51 17.42
N GLY A 50 7.24 -19.68 18.17
CA GLY A 50 7.37 -19.81 19.61
C GLY A 50 6.21 -19.23 20.42
N CYS A 51 5.56 -18.17 19.94
CA CYS A 51 4.49 -17.48 20.70
C CYS A 51 3.25 -17.09 19.88
N GLY A 52 3.21 -17.43 18.59
CA GLY A 52 2.08 -17.16 17.70
C GLY A 52 1.90 -15.70 17.28
N SER A 53 2.75 -14.78 17.73
CA SER A 53 2.60 -13.35 17.39
C SER A 53 2.93 -13.08 15.92
N PHE A 54 2.02 -12.39 15.23
CA PHE A 54 2.29 -11.78 13.92
C PHE A 54 3.17 -10.54 14.05
N ARG A 55 3.90 -10.21 12.98
CA ARG A 55 4.71 -8.99 12.92
C ARG A 55 4.78 -8.38 11.52
N HIS A 56 4.78 -7.05 11.53
CA HIS A 56 5.10 -6.19 10.40
C HIS A 56 5.83 -4.95 10.98
N LEU A 57 6.95 -4.49 10.44
CA LEU A 57 7.74 -4.99 9.31
C LEU A 57 8.43 -6.36 9.57
N PRO A 58 8.86 -7.07 8.51
CA PRO A 58 9.60 -8.33 8.62
C PRO A 58 10.91 -8.18 9.42
N ARG A 59 11.23 -9.17 10.27
CA ARG A 59 12.42 -9.18 11.16
C ARG A 59 12.89 -10.61 11.45
N TYR A 60 14.17 -10.76 11.78
CA TYR A 60 14.79 -12.06 12.11
C TYR A 60 14.41 -12.62 13.47
N MET A 61 14.11 -11.78 14.47
CA MET A 61 13.73 -12.24 15.81
C MET A 61 12.40 -11.64 16.25
N CYS A 62 11.64 -12.44 16.99
CA CYS A 62 10.38 -12.00 17.57
C CYS A 62 10.62 -10.97 18.68
N ALA A 63 10.02 -9.79 18.56
CA ALA A 63 10.10 -8.73 19.57
C ALA A 63 9.37 -9.08 20.88
N ARG A 64 8.48 -10.09 20.88
CA ARG A 64 7.71 -10.52 22.04
C ARG A 64 8.45 -11.56 22.88
N CYS A 65 8.98 -12.62 22.27
CA CYS A 65 9.59 -13.75 23.00
C CYS A 65 11.07 -13.99 22.66
N GLY A 66 11.65 -13.27 21.70
CA GLY A 66 13.04 -13.43 21.28
C GLY A 66 13.31 -14.64 20.36
N SER A 67 12.30 -15.46 20.04
CA SER A 67 12.49 -16.62 19.15
C SER A 67 12.95 -16.17 17.74
N PRO A 68 13.92 -16.88 17.13
CA PRO A 68 14.30 -16.69 15.73
C PRO A 68 13.42 -17.49 14.77
N GLU A 69 12.54 -18.36 15.27
CA GLU A 69 11.71 -19.26 14.45
C GLU A 69 10.39 -18.58 14.04
N TRP A 70 10.06 -18.70 12.76
CA TRP A 70 8.87 -18.11 12.16
C TRP A 70 8.51 -18.75 10.82
N SER A 71 7.22 -18.68 10.49
CA SER A 71 6.67 -19.00 9.18
C SER A 71 6.07 -17.75 8.54
N TRP A 72 5.93 -17.77 7.20
CA TRP A 72 5.14 -16.78 6.47
C TRP A 72 3.71 -17.27 6.36
N GLU A 73 2.79 -16.58 7.01
CA GLU A 73 1.37 -16.90 6.97
C GLU A 73 0.63 -15.89 6.10
N ARG A 74 -0.32 -16.40 5.32
CA ARG A 74 -1.16 -15.55 4.46
C ARG A 74 -2.13 -14.76 5.34
N SER A 75 -2.17 -13.45 5.14
CA SER A 75 -3.16 -12.58 5.78
C SER A 75 -4.54 -12.80 5.17
N THR A 76 -5.58 -12.63 5.99
CA THR A 76 -6.97 -12.54 5.53
C THR A 76 -7.18 -11.39 4.55
N GLY A 77 -6.32 -10.36 4.62
CA GLY A 77 -6.47 -9.12 3.86
C GLY A 77 -7.54 -8.19 4.43
N ASN A 78 -8.15 -8.52 5.57
CA ASN A 78 -9.16 -7.68 6.20
C ASN A 78 -8.54 -6.83 7.31
N GLY A 79 -9.11 -5.65 7.51
CA GLY A 79 -8.70 -4.77 8.58
C GLY A 79 -9.64 -3.58 8.73
N THR A 80 -9.16 -2.60 9.48
CA THR A 80 -9.85 -1.34 9.75
C THR A 80 -8.92 -0.16 9.53
N LEU A 81 -9.50 0.97 9.13
CA LEU A 81 -8.75 2.22 8.97
C LEU A 81 -8.35 2.79 10.33
N PHE A 82 -7.08 2.57 10.71
CA PHE A 82 -6.55 3.00 12.00
C PHE A 82 -6.25 4.51 12.02
N SER A 83 -5.69 5.05 10.94
CA SER A 83 -5.41 6.49 10.79
C SER A 83 -5.12 6.83 9.33
N TRP A 84 -5.24 8.11 8.95
CA TRP A 84 -4.95 8.56 7.59
C TRP A 84 -4.48 10.01 7.54
N THR A 85 -3.89 10.36 6.39
CA THR A 85 -3.70 11.74 5.95
C THR A 85 -4.17 11.89 4.49
N VAL A 86 -4.64 13.07 4.14
CA VAL A 86 -4.99 13.42 2.76
C VAL A 86 -3.86 14.23 2.16
N THR A 87 -3.21 13.68 1.14
CA THR A 87 -2.05 14.29 0.49
C THR A 87 -2.51 15.13 -0.69
N HIS A 88 -2.48 16.46 -0.52
CA HIS A 88 -2.87 17.42 -1.56
C HIS A 88 -1.72 17.87 -2.46
N GLN A 89 -0.47 17.53 -2.12
CA GLN A 89 0.71 17.92 -2.87
C GLN A 89 1.57 16.69 -3.21
N ALA A 90 1.78 16.45 -4.49
CA ALA A 90 2.66 15.38 -4.94
C ALA A 90 4.13 15.77 -4.76
N LEU A 91 4.86 15.01 -3.94
CA LEU A 91 6.31 15.19 -3.76
C LEU A 91 7.13 14.50 -4.85
N HIS A 92 6.54 13.53 -5.54
CA HIS A 92 7.15 12.86 -6.69
C HIS A 92 6.22 13.01 -7.90
N PRO A 93 6.74 13.37 -9.10
CA PRO A 93 5.90 13.65 -10.27
C PRO A 93 4.99 12.50 -10.70
N ALA A 94 5.38 11.25 -10.41
CA ALA A 94 4.55 10.07 -10.68
C ALA A 94 3.15 10.11 -10.02
N PHE A 95 3.00 10.84 -8.90
CA PHE A 95 1.73 10.93 -8.16
C PHE A 95 0.94 12.21 -8.45
N ALA A 96 1.44 13.09 -9.33
CA ALA A 96 0.80 14.38 -9.61
C ALA A 96 -0.62 14.23 -10.20
N GLY A 97 -0.91 13.12 -10.90
CA GLY A 97 -2.24 12.82 -11.44
C GLY A 97 -3.20 12.18 -10.43
N GLU A 98 -2.77 11.93 -9.19
CA GLU A 98 -3.53 11.17 -8.19
C GLU A 98 -3.88 12.00 -6.96
N ILE A 99 -3.49 13.27 -6.91
CA ILE A 99 -3.85 14.15 -5.80
C ILE A 99 -5.31 14.63 -5.92
N PRO A 100 -6.06 14.76 -4.81
CA PRO A 100 -5.68 14.28 -3.48
C PRO A 100 -5.76 12.74 -3.38
N PHE A 101 -4.78 12.14 -2.71
CA PHE A 101 -4.83 10.71 -2.35
C PHE A 101 -4.75 10.50 -0.84
N ILE A 102 -5.27 9.36 -0.38
CA ILE A 102 -5.28 8.99 1.03
C ILE A 102 -4.08 8.09 1.33
N ALA A 103 -3.16 8.57 2.17
CA ALA A 103 -2.14 7.74 2.79
C ALA A 103 -2.70 7.24 4.12
N ALA A 104 -2.71 5.93 4.34
CA ALA A 104 -3.41 5.29 5.43
C ALA A 104 -2.49 4.38 6.25
N VAL A 105 -2.87 4.18 7.50
CA VAL A 105 -2.42 3.06 8.33
C VAL A 105 -3.64 2.18 8.54
N VAL A 106 -3.53 0.92 8.14
CA VAL A 106 -4.57 -0.11 8.35
C VAL A 106 -4.14 -1.02 9.48
N GLU A 107 -5.02 -1.26 10.45
CA GLU A 107 -4.87 -2.33 11.44
C GLU A 107 -5.56 -3.59 10.90
N LEU A 108 -4.77 -4.63 10.63
CA LEU A 108 -5.26 -5.89 10.08
C LEU A 108 -5.76 -6.82 11.18
N GLU A 109 -6.61 -7.78 10.83
CA GLU A 109 -7.17 -8.78 11.77
C GLU A 109 -6.08 -9.60 12.48
N GLU A 110 -4.89 -9.75 11.87
CA GLU A 110 -3.73 -10.39 12.52
C GLU A 110 -3.10 -9.55 13.65
N GLY A 111 -3.58 -8.32 13.87
CA GLY A 111 -3.13 -7.39 14.92
C GLY A 111 -1.89 -6.57 14.56
N VAL A 112 -1.47 -6.59 13.28
CA VAL A 112 -0.37 -5.75 12.77
C VAL A 112 -0.92 -4.50 12.10
N ARG A 113 -0.09 -3.44 12.04
CA ARG A 113 -0.43 -2.21 11.32
C ARG A 113 0.47 -2.04 10.10
N MET A 114 -0.12 -1.66 8.97
CA MET A 114 0.59 -1.44 7.72
C MET A 114 0.30 -0.05 7.15
N ALA A 115 1.36 0.67 6.77
CA ALA A 115 1.24 1.89 5.99
C ALA A 115 0.97 1.55 4.52
N THR A 116 -0.04 2.18 3.94
CA THR A 116 -0.55 1.84 2.61
C THR A 116 -1.32 3.03 2.01
N ARG A 117 -1.95 2.85 0.85
CA ARG A 117 -2.95 3.77 0.31
C ARG A 117 -4.34 3.20 0.55
N LEU A 118 -5.26 4.08 0.91
CA LEU A 118 -6.70 3.80 0.80
C LEU A 118 -7.17 4.29 -0.57
N VAL A 119 -7.68 3.39 -1.38
CA VAL A 119 -8.23 3.64 -2.72
C VAL A 119 -9.74 3.45 -2.71
N ASP A 120 -10.41 3.94 -3.75
CA ASP A 120 -11.86 3.80 -3.94
C ASP A 120 -12.70 4.22 -2.72
N CYS A 121 -12.27 5.28 -2.03
CA CYS A 121 -12.94 5.85 -0.87
C CYS A 121 -13.09 7.36 -1.05
N ALA A 122 -14.32 7.87 -0.91
CA ALA A 122 -14.53 9.32 -0.92
C ALA A 122 -14.03 9.94 0.38
N LEU A 123 -13.56 11.19 0.32
CA LEU A 123 -12.94 11.85 1.49
C LEU A 123 -13.92 12.09 2.65
N ASP A 124 -15.21 12.20 2.35
CA ASP A 124 -16.31 12.36 3.31
C ASP A 124 -16.81 11.02 3.89
N GLU A 125 -16.30 9.89 3.40
CA GLU A 125 -16.55 8.54 3.93
C GLU A 125 -15.46 8.08 4.91
N LEU A 126 -14.42 8.91 5.12
CA LEU A 126 -13.29 8.57 5.98
C LEU A 126 -13.68 8.64 7.46
N GLU A 127 -13.72 7.47 8.08
CA GLU A 127 -13.97 7.32 9.51
C GLU A 127 -12.93 6.40 10.14
N LEU A 128 -12.62 6.64 11.41
CA LEU A 128 -11.84 5.68 12.19
C LEU A 128 -12.59 4.34 12.22
N ASP A 129 -11.81 3.27 12.19
CA ASP A 129 -12.31 1.90 12.22
C ASP A 129 -13.12 1.48 10.98
N LEU A 130 -13.15 2.30 9.90
CA LEU A 130 -13.79 1.96 8.63
C LEU A 130 -13.31 0.59 8.14
N PRO A 131 -14.21 -0.40 7.92
CA PRO A 131 -13.82 -1.72 7.45
C PRO A 131 -13.21 -1.63 6.06
N VAL A 132 -12.03 -2.24 5.90
CA VAL A 132 -11.29 -2.24 4.64
C VAL A 132 -10.83 -3.64 4.27
N THR A 133 -10.66 -3.88 2.98
CA THR A 133 -10.15 -5.12 2.43
C THR A 133 -8.99 -4.86 1.48
N LEU A 134 -8.07 -5.80 1.44
CA LEU A 134 -6.86 -5.79 0.62
C LEU A 134 -7.21 -5.76 -0.86
N ASP A 135 -6.48 -4.92 -1.58
CA ASP A 135 -6.36 -4.97 -3.03
C ASP A 135 -4.90 -4.76 -3.43
N PHE A 136 -4.62 -4.79 -4.72
CA PHE A 136 -3.29 -4.54 -5.25
C PHE A 136 -3.32 -3.55 -6.40
N GLU A 137 -2.49 -2.52 -6.28
CA GLU A 137 -2.21 -1.58 -7.37
C GLU A 137 -1.00 -2.06 -8.18
N PRO A 138 -1.16 -2.40 -9.47
CA PRO A 138 -0.02 -2.62 -10.36
C PRO A 138 0.72 -1.30 -10.62
N ILE A 139 2.03 -1.28 -10.40
CA ILE A 139 2.89 -0.12 -10.70
C ILE A 139 3.87 -0.37 -11.86
N SER A 140 3.98 -1.63 -12.29
CA SER A 140 4.63 -2.09 -13.53
C SER A 140 4.09 -3.47 -13.91
N GLU A 141 4.55 -4.04 -15.03
CA GLU A 141 4.14 -5.37 -15.49
C GLU A 141 4.43 -6.49 -14.46
N ASP A 142 5.48 -6.33 -13.68
CA ASP A 142 6.04 -7.31 -12.75
C ASP A 142 5.92 -6.90 -11.28
N PHE A 143 5.34 -5.73 -10.98
CA PHE A 143 5.30 -5.22 -9.62
C PHE A 143 3.96 -4.61 -9.24
N ARG A 144 3.41 -5.07 -8.11
CA ARG A 144 2.21 -4.53 -7.47
C ARG A 144 2.46 -4.15 -6.02
N LEU A 145 1.73 -3.14 -5.55
CA LEU A 145 1.73 -2.67 -4.17
C LEU A 145 0.42 -3.06 -3.48
N PRO A 146 0.46 -3.55 -2.23
CA PRO A 146 -0.75 -3.77 -1.46
C PRO A 146 -1.39 -2.42 -1.11
N VAL A 147 -2.64 -2.27 -1.50
CA VAL A 147 -3.51 -1.12 -1.17
C VAL A 147 -4.77 -1.64 -0.48
N PHE A 148 -5.59 -0.75 0.07
CA PHE A 148 -6.83 -1.13 0.73
C PHE A 148 -7.97 -0.31 0.17
N ARG A 149 -9.17 -0.88 0.19
CA ARG A 149 -10.42 -0.18 -0.15
C ARG A 149 -11.50 -0.47 0.89
N PRO A 150 -12.49 0.42 1.07
CA PRO A 150 -13.62 0.15 1.93
C PRO A 150 -14.32 -1.14 1.53
N VAL A 151 -14.77 -1.91 2.53
CA VAL A 151 -15.72 -2.99 2.27
C VAL A 151 -17.04 -2.36 1.87
N ALA A 152 -17.63 -2.80 0.76
CA ALA A 152 -18.93 -2.30 0.33
C ALA A 152 -19.97 -2.52 1.44
N ILE A 153 -20.41 -1.43 2.07
CA ILE A 153 -21.49 -1.50 3.06
C ILE A 153 -22.79 -1.62 2.26
N ALA A 154 -23.47 -2.76 2.34
CA ALA A 154 -24.85 -2.86 1.92
C ALA A 154 -25.66 -1.88 2.78
N ARG A 155 -25.96 -0.70 2.24
CA ARG A 155 -26.84 0.24 2.92
C ARG A 155 -28.21 -0.41 2.99
N ALA A 156 -28.67 -0.74 4.20
CA ALA A 156 -30.06 -1.10 4.42
C ALA A 156 -30.92 0.10 4.01
N GLU A 157 -31.61 -0.02 2.89
CA GLU A 157 -32.62 0.95 2.47
C GLU A 157 -33.71 0.96 3.54
N GLY A 158 -33.93 2.14 4.14
CA GLY A 158 -35.03 2.41 5.06
C GLY A 158 -36.26 2.90 4.32
#